data_AF-A0A4V3T6W2-F1
#
_entry.id   AF-A0A4V3T6W2-F1
#
_cell.length_a   1.000
_cell.length_b   1.000
_cell.length_c   1.000
_cell.angle_alpha   90.00
_cell.angle_beta   90.00
_cell.angle_gamma   90.00
#
_symmetry.space_group_name_H-M   'P 1'
#
loop_
_entity.id
_entity.type
_entity.pdbx_description
1 polymer ?
#
loop_
_entity_poly.entity_id
_entity_poly.type
_entity_poly.pdbx_seq_one_letter_code
_entity_poly.pdbx_strand_id
1 'polypeptide(L)'
;MADLKHITDALRTEARMWDEQSVSVGEVARATDGMRLTRLEAGLFFLVVSNYNEAIDHISARCSEGESRMAEVADALIRNANAYDNHEVETTKSVEDAY
;
A
#
# COMPACT_ATOMS: atom_id res chain seq x y z
N MET A 1 26.76 5.67 -11.04
CA MET A 1 27.17 4.71 -10.00
C MET A 1 26.78 5.14 -8.59
N ALA A 2 27.57 5.91 -7.83
CA ALA A 2 27.21 6.20 -6.42
C ALA A 2 25.85 6.91 -6.25
N ASP A 3 25.52 7.85 -7.15
CA ASP A 3 24.28 8.62 -7.11
C ASP A 3 23.05 7.79 -7.54
N LEU A 4 23.19 6.93 -8.57
CA LEU A 4 22.11 6.05 -9.02
C LEU A 4 21.76 5.00 -7.97
N LYS A 5 22.78 4.39 -7.35
CA LYS A 5 22.58 3.45 -6.24
C LYS A 5 21.87 4.12 -5.06
N HIS A 6 22.24 5.34 -4.71
CA HIS A 6 21.54 6.10 -3.68
C HIS A 6 20.05 6.28 -4.06
N ILE A 7 19.75 6.63 -5.31
CA ILE A 7 18.38 6.80 -5.77
C ILE A 7 17.60 5.47 -5.69
N THR A 8 18.17 4.36 -6.15
CA THR A 8 17.46 3.06 -6.11
C THR A 8 17.29 2.52 -4.69
N ASP A 9 18.22 2.81 -3.78
CA ASP A 9 18.07 2.51 -2.35
C ASP A 9 16.97 3.37 -1.69
N ALA A 10 16.86 4.64 -2.07
CA ALA A 10 15.78 5.54 -1.60
C ALA A 10 14.41 5.04 -2.09
N LEU A 11 14.27 4.70 -3.38
CA LEU A 11 13.04 4.13 -3.94
C LEU A 11 12.62 2.84 -3.22
N ARG A 12 13.57 1.97 -2.87
CA ARG A 12 13.29 0.73 -2.10
C ARG A 12 12.90 0.99 -0.66
N THR A 13 13.39 2.08 -0.08
CA THR A 13 13.04 2.49 1.28
C THR A 13 11.61 3.04 1.30
N GLU A 14 11.27 3.90 0.35
CA GLU A 14 9.90 4.41 0.18
C GLU A 14 8.92 3.29 -0.13
N ALA A 15 9.29 2.34 -1.01
CA ALA A 15 8.44 1.20 -1.33
C ALA A 15 8.08 0.39 -0.09
N ARG A 16 9.07 0.09 0.77
CA ARG A 16 8.83 -0.61 2.05
C ARG A 16 7.90 0.16 2.96
N MET A 17 8.07 1.47 3.06
CA MET A 17 7.16 2.32 3.84
C MET A 17 5.72 2.22 3.31
N TRP A 18 5.51 2.34 1.99
CA TRP A 18 4.18 2.24 1.39
C TRP A 18 3.55 0.85 1.60
N ASP A 19 4.32 -0.22 1.52
CA ASP A 19 3.87 -1.59 1.79
C ASP A 19 3.48 -1.78 3.27
N GLU A 20 4.30 -1.31 4.21
CA GLU A 20 3.98 -1.36 5.64
C GLU A 20 2.70 -0.56 5.98
N GLN A 21 2.53 0.63 5.38
CA GLN A 21 1.33 1.43 5.57
C GLN A 21 0.10 0.79 4.92
N SER A 22 0.26 0.12 3.77
CA SER A 22 -0.81 -0.66 3.13
C SER A 22 -1.37 -1.70 4.10
N VAL A 23 -0.50 -2.50 4.73
CA VAL A 23 -0.90 -3.52 5.70
C VAL A 23 -1.63 -2.89 6.88
N SER A 24 -1.11 -1.79 7.44
CA SER A 24 -1.72 -1.11 8.58
C SER A 24 -3.12 -0.58 8.25
N VAL A 25 -3.31 0.03 7.08
CA VAL A 25 -4.63 0.50 6.63
C VAL A 25 -5.60 -0.67 6.39
N GLY A 26 -5.10 -1.79 5.85
CA GLY A 26 -5.88 -3.02 5.72
C GLY A 26 -6.38 -3.57 7.06
N GLU A 27 -5.55 -3.49 8.10
CA GLU A 27 -5.95 -3.87 9.46
C GLU A 27 -7.06 -2.97 10.01
N VAL A 28 -7.00 -1.66 9.73
CA VAL A 28 -8.09 -0.72 10.09
C VAL A 28 -9.38 -1.08 9.36
N ALA A 29 -9.31 -1.43 8.08
CA ALA A 29 -10.47 -1.90 7.31
C ALA A 29 -11.14 -3.11 7.98
N ARG A 30 -10.33 -4.14 8.30
CA ARG A 30 -10.78 -5.38 8.94
C ARG A 30 -11.35 -5.13 10.35
N ALA A 31 -10.69 -4.31 11.15
CA ALA A 31 -11.15 -3.94 12.48
C ALA A 31 -12.49 -3.19 12.43
N THR A 32 -12.62 -2.23 11.50
CA THR A 32 -13.85 -1.45 11.31
C THR A 32 -15.01 -2.35 10.88
N ASP A 33 -14.77 -3.26 9.93
CA ASP A 33 -15.79 -4.21 9.49
C ASP A 33 -16.27 -5.13 10.63
N GLY A 34 -15.36 -5.51 11.53
CA GLY A 34 -15.68 -6.29 12.74
C GLY A 34 -16.54 -5.55 13.77
N MET A 35 -16.74 -4.24 13.64
CA MET A 35 -17.58 -3.45 14.54
C MET A 35 -19.07 -3.47 14.17
N ARG A 36 -19.46 -4.17 13.09
CA ARG A 36 -20.85 -4.26 12.64
C ARG A 36 -21.76 -4.84 13.71
N LEU A 37 -22.96 -4.28 13.79
CA LEU A 37 -23.99 -4.75 14.72
C LEU A 37 -25.20 -5.27 13.94
N THR A 38 -25.69 -6.43 14.36
CA THR A 38 -27.05 -6.84 14.04
C THR A 38 -28.07 -6.01 14.82
N ARG A 39 -29.33 -6.01 14.38
CA ARG A 39 -30.42 -5.36 15.14
C ARG A 39 -30.58 -5.93 16.55
N LEU A 40 -30.29 -7.22 16.72
CA LEU A 40 -30.38 -7.88 18.03
C LEU A 40 -29.29 -7.38 18.98
N GLU A 41 -28.04 -7.29 18.50
CA GLU A 41 -26.91 -6.78 19.28
C GLU A 41 -27.07 -5.28 19.59
N ALA A 42 -27.69 -4.51 18.70
CA ALA A 42 -27.95 -3.09 18.91
C ALA A 42 -29.04 -2.80 19.96
N GLY A 43 -29.94 -3.75 20.24
CA GLY A 43 -30.98 -3.63 21.26
C GLY A 43 -31.85 -2.37 21.12
N LEU A 44 -31.87 -1.53 22.16
CA LEU A 44 -32.64 -0.27 22.16
C LEU A 44 -32.21 0.70 21.06
N PHE A 45 -30.99 0.57 20.54
CA PHE A 45 -30.43 1.41 19.48
C PHE A 45 -30.71 0.88 18.07
N PHE A 46 -31.62 -0.09 17.89
CA PHE A 46 -31.91 -0.67 16.57
C PHE A 46 -32.34 0.37 15.51
N LEU A 47 -32.90 1.51 15.91
CA LEU A 47 -33.28 2.59 15.00
C LEU A 47 -32.09 3.27 14.32
N VAL A 48 -30.91 3.27 14.95
CA VAL A 48 -29.69 3.91 14.41
C VAL A 48 -28.70 2.91 13.81
N VAL A 49 -28.95 1.61 13.96
CA VAL A 49 -28.01 0.56 13.53
C VAL A 49 -27.75 0.57 12.02
N SER A 50 -28.71 1.00 11.20
CA SER A 50 -28.52 1.12 9.75
C SER A 50 -27.45 2.18 9.45
N ASN A 51 -27.65 3.41 9.93
CA ASN A 51 -26.72 4.52 9.72
C ASN A 51 -25.33 4.22 10.29
N TYR A 52 -25.27 3.53 11.43
CA TYR A 52 -24.02 3.08 12.03
C TYR A 52 -23.28 2.08 11.12
N ASN A 53 -23.98 1.04 10.63
CA ASN A 53 -23.39 0.06 9.73
C ASN A 53 -23.02 0.67 8.37
N GLU A 54 -23.79 1.64 7.86
CA GLU A 54 -23.45 2.39 6.64
C GLU A 54 -22.16 3.20 6.80
N ALA A 55 -21.93 3.79 7.98
CA ALA A 55 -20.66 4.45 8.28
C ALA A 55 -19.50 3.44 8.31
N ILE A 56 -19.71 2.25 8.89
CA ILE A 56 -18.74 1.15 8.84
C ILE A 56 -18.44 0.75 7.40
N ASP A 57 -19.46 0.54 6.57
CA ASP A 57 -19.31 0.22 5.13
C ASP A 57 -18.43 1.24 4.42
N HIS A 58 -18.69 2.54 4.66
CA HIS A 58 -17.93 3.60 4.02
C HIS A 58 -16.46 3.59 4.45
N ILE A 59 -16.21 3.50 5.76
CA ILE A 59 -14.85 3.55 6.31
C ILE A 59 -14.06 2.31 5.89
N SER A 60 -14.64 1.11 6.04
CA SER A 60 -13.96 -0.14 5.67
C SER A 60 -13.64 -0.17 4.17
N ALA A 61 -14.57 0.24 3.30
CA ALA A 61 -14.33 0.32 1.86
C ALA A 61 -13.20 1.28 1.50
N ARG A 62 -13.17 2.48 2.11
CA ARG A 62 -12.11 3.47 1.86
C ARG A 62 -10.74 2.99 2.36
N CYS A 63 -10.70 2.30 3.49
CA CYS A 63 -9.47 1.67 3.99
C CYS A 63 -9.00 0.54 3.06
N SER A 64 -9.88 -0.35 2.60
CA SER A 64 -9.51 -1.41 1.65
C SER A 64 -9.03 -0.86 0.30
N GLU A 65 -9.64 0.22 -0.19
CA GLU A 65 -9.12 0.94 -1.36
C GLU A 65 -7.73 1.51 -1.09
N GLY A 66 -7.52 2.10 0.10
CA GLY A 66 -6.23 2.60 0.55
C GLY A 66 -5.14 1.52 0.55
N GLU A 67 -5.40 0.37 1.17
CA GLU A 67 -4.52 -0.82 1.16
C GLU A 67 -4.10 -1.17 -0.28
N SER A 68 -5.07 -1.36 -1.18
CA SER A 68 -4.78 -1.68 -2.58
C SER A 68 -3.91 -0.62 -3.27
N ARG A 69 -4.24 0.67 -3.11
CA ARG A 69 -3.51 1.76 -3.79
C ARG A 69 -2.10 1.95 -3.24
N MET A 70 -1.92 1.77 -1.93
CA MET A 70 -0.60 1.86 -1.30
C MET A 70 0.32 0.71 -1.76
N ALA A 71 -0.21 -0.51 -1.86
CA ALA A 71 0.52 -1.64 -2.42
C ALA A 71 0.92 -1.40 -3.89
N GLU A 72 0.02 -0.85 -4.71
CA GLU A 72 0.32 -0.48 -6.10
C GLU A 72 1.47 0.53 -6.21
N VAL A 73 1.54 1.51 -5.29
CA VAL A 73 2.65 2.48 -5.22
C VAL A 73 3.96 1.79 -4.84
N ALA A 74 3.95 0.92 -3.83
CA ALA A 74 5.14 0.15 -3.45
C ALA A 74 5.68 -0.68 -4.62
N ASP A 75 4.79 -1.39 -5.34
CA ASP A 75 5.15 -2.17 -6.52
C ASP A 75 5.71 -1.31 -7.66
N ALA A 76 5.16 -0.12 -7.88
CA ALA A 76 5.68 0.80 -8.89
C ALA A 76 7.09 1.28 -8.54
N LEU A 77 7.34 1.62 -7.27
CA LEU A 77 8.65 2.06 -6.79
C LEU A 77 9.70 0.94 -6.93
N ILE A 78 9.37 -0.30 -6.56
CA ILE A 78 10.26 -1.46 -6.72
C ILE A 78 10.58 -1.71 -8.19
N ARG A 79 9.57 -1.67 -9.06
CA ARG A 79 9.77 -1.84 -10.52
C ARG A 79 10.71 -0.78 -11.09
N ASN A 80 10.54 0.47 -10.68
CA ASN A 80 11.42 1.56 -11.11
C ASN A 80 12.86 1.37 -10.61
N ALA A 81 13.05 1.03 -9.33
CA ALA A 81 14.38 0.75 -8.78
C ALA A 81 15.10 -0.37 -9.55
N ASN A 82 14.39 -1.45 -9.86
CA ASN A 82 14.95 -2.56 -10.61
C ASN A 82 15.26 -2.19 -12.07
N ALA A 83 14.43 -1.36 -12.71
CA ALA A 83 14.69 -0.88 -14.06
C ALA A 83 15.97 -0.03 -14.13
N TYR A 84 16.18 0.86 -13.16
CA TYR A 84 17.39 1.67 -13.07
C TYR A 84 18.66 0.82 -12.86
N ASP A 85 18.62 -0.13 -11.93
CA ASP A 85 19.77 -1.01 -11.68
C ASP A 85 20.10 -1.88 -12.91
N ASN A 86 19.09 -2.42 -13.60
CA ASN A 86 19.31 -3.20 -14.81
C ASN A 86 19.95 -2.37 -15.93
N HIS A 87 19.46 -1.14 -16.14
CA HIS A 87 20.01 -0.23 -17.13
C HIS A 87 21.47 0.13 -16.80
N GLU A 88 21.84 0.29 -15.53
CA GLU A 88 23.22 0.54 -15.12
C GLU A 88 24.13 -0.66 -15.41
N VAL A 89 23.65 -1.88 -15.14
CA VAL A 89 24.40 -3.12 -15.43
C VAL A 89 24.63 -3.28 -16.94
N GLU A 90 23.61 -3.04 -17.76
CA GLU A 90 23.72 -3.12 -19.22
C GLU A 90 24.67 -2.07 -19.79
N THR A 91 24.56 -0.83 -19.32
CA THR A 91 25.45 0.27 -19.75
C THR A 91 26.90 -0.02 -19.38
N THR A 92 27.15 -0.50 -18.15
CA THR A 92 28.50 -0.81 -17.67
C THR A 92 29.15 -1.90 -18.54
N LYS A 93 28.43 -3.00 -18.80
CA LYS A 93 28.91 -4.08 -19.67
C LYS A 93 29.22 -3.57 -21.08
N SER A 94 28.32 -2.77 -21.67
CA SER A 94 28.52 -2.23 -23.01
C SER A 94 29.76 -1.32 -23.10
N VAL A 95 30.11 -0.61 -22.03
CA VAL A 95 31.31 0.23 -22.00
C VAL A 95 32.57 -0.62 -21.84
N GLU A 96 32.54 -1.64 -20.97
CA GLU A 96 33.64 -2.60 -20.78
C GLU A 96 33.94 -3.41 -22.05
N ASP A 97 32.92 -3.78 -22.82
CA ASP A 97 33.10 -4.51 -24.09
C ASP A 97 33.65 -3.62 -25.23
N ALA A 98 33.49 -2.29 -25.12
CA ALA A 98 33.83 -1.34 -26.19
C ALA A 98 35.26 -0.78 -26.10
N TYR A 99 35.92 -0.89 -24.94
CA TYR A 99 37.24 -0.29 -24.66
C TYR A 99 38.16 -1.29 -23.95
#